data_AF-A0A8H4P9E9-F1
#
_entry.id   AF-A0A8H4P9E9-F1
#
_cell.length_a   1.000
_cell.length_b   1.000
_cell.length_c   1.000
_cell.angle_alpha   90.00
_cell.angle_beta   90.00
_cell.angle_gamma   90.00
#
_symmetry.space_group_name_H-M   'P 1'
#
loop_
_entity.id
_entity.type
_entity.pdbx_description
1 polymer ?
#
loop_
_entity_poly.entity_id
_entity_poly.type
_entity_poly.pdbx_seq_one_letter_code
_entity_poly.pdbx_strand_id
1 'polypeptide(L)'
;MVGGNPQHDAYGFRYWSDPGPFAEYLSTGHLGQFRGFLACLYVAAFTIVGPEYISMAAAEAKHPTIYIKAAYKTVYYRLCLFFIVGALAVSVVIPYNNEELRDLWFGSGEGSGSAAGSPYVLAMRILGIDVLPHIVNALILTSIFSAGNTYVYCGSRVLYGLALDGRAPKIFARVTKRGVPIYSLLGVMCFSLLSFLQVSNSSAKVLGWLTSLITGGGQINYIVMTVTFLRYRKACGIQNIDRSSMPYYGRFQPYCAWIALAFQIVICLTLGYTSFSPFDVGGFFSSYTMQVVMPILFISWKLFHKTRVIPAAEMNLVWERSTIDAYEANDTEAPIGFWTEMLGLIGIKRKQAKSSSI
;
A
#
# COMPACT_ATOMS: atom_id res chain seq x y z
N MET A 1 -9.54 -27.51 -5.88
CA MET A 1 -8.61 -28.07 -6.88
C MET A 1 -8.82 -29.57 -7.10
N VAL A 2 -9.17 -30.36 -6.07
CA VAL A 2 -9.29 -31.82 -6.16
C VAL A 2 -10.70 -32.37 -5.81
N GLY A 3 -11.78 -31.66 -6.16
CA GLY A 3 -13.16 -32.20 -6.02
C GLY A 3 -13.81 -32.11 -4.63
N GLY A 4 -13.24 -31.35 -3.69
CA GLY A 4 -13.83 -31.11 -2.36
C GLY A 4 -14.85 -29.96 -2.30
N ASN A 5 -15.31 -29.46 -3.44
CA ASN A 5 -16.34 -28.43 -3.55
C ASN A 5 -17.75 -29.05 -3.53
N PRO A 6 -18.82 -28.27 -3.27
CA PRO A 6 -20.20 -28.76 -3.30
C PRO A 6 -20.62 -29.39 -4.64
N GLN A 7 -19.96 -28.99 -5.73
CA GLN A 7 -20.21 -29.53 -7.08
C GLN A 7 -19.40 -30.81 -7.37
N HIS A 8 -18.57 -31.28 -6.43
CA HIS A 8 -17.68 -32.43 -6.56
C HIS A 8 -16.79 -32.41 -7.83
N ASP A 9 -16.44 -31.21 -8.30
CA ASP A 9 -15.66 -30.98 -9.51
C ASP A 9 -14.18 -30.68 -9.19
N ALA A 10 -13.30 -31.38 -9.89
CA ALA A 10 -11.86 -31.18 -9.83
C ALA A 10 -11.42 -30.16 -10.88
N TYR A 11 -11.60 -28.87 -10.60
CA TYR A 11 -11.23 -27.78 -11.53
C TYR A 11 -9.77 -27.83 -12.00
N GLY A 12 -8.84 -28.38 -11.20
CA GLY A 12 -7.42 -28.43 -11.54
C GLY A 12 -6.88 -27.07 -11.98
N PHE A 13 -6.33 -27.01 -13.20
CA PHE A 13 -5.94 -25.78 -13.89
C PHE A 13 -6.68 -25.63 -15.23
N ARG A 14 -7.91 -26.14 -15.33
CA ARG A 14 -8.67 -26.18 -16.59
C ARG A 14 -8.76 -24.80 -17.27
N TYR A 15 -9.09 -23.76 -16.51
CA TYR A 15 -9.23 -22.40 -17.03
C TYR A 15 -7.90 -21.73 -17.42
N TRP A 16 -6.78 -22.25 -16.92
CA TRP A 16 -5.45 -21.85 -17.37
C TRP A 16 -5.05 -22.51 -18.69
N SER A 17 -5.69 -23.62 -19.06
CA SER A 17 -5.51 -24.26 -20.37
C SER A 17 -6.49 -23.71 -21.41
N ASP A 18 -7.75 -23.53 -21.05
CA ASP A 18 -8.81 -23.00 -21.92
C ASP A 18 -9.81 -22.20 -21.06
N PRO A 19 -9.96 -20.87 -21.22
CA PRO A 19 -9.53 -19.99 -22.32
C PRO A 19 -8.07 -19.49 -22.25
N GLY A 20 -7.29 -19.89 -21.24
CA GLY A 20 -5.90 -19.45 -21.05
C GLY A 20 -5.75 -18.33 -20.01
N PRO A 21 -4.52 -18.02 -19.56
CA PRO A 21 -4.30 -17.12 -18.42
C PRO A 21 -4.29 -15.63 -18.78
N PHE A 22 -4.14 -15.27 -20.06
CA PHE A 22 -4.03 -13.88 -20.52
C PHE A 22 -5.31 -13.42 -21.20
N ALA A 23 -5.98 -12.44 -20.60
CA ALA A 23 -7.13 -11.78 -21.18
C ALA A 23 -6.70 -10.76 -22.27
N GLU A 24 -7.47 -10.69 -23.35
CA GLU A 24 -7.33 -9.64 -24.36
C GLU A 24 -7.97 -8.34 -23.90
N TYR A 25 -7.29 -7.20 -24.07
CA TYR A 25 -7.79 -5.88 -23.69
C TYR A 25 -7.58 -4.84 -24.79
N LEU A 26 -8.66 -4.13 -25.17
CA LEU A 26 -8.72 -3.08 -26.20
C LEU A 26 -8.33 -3.49 -27.63
N SER A 27 -7.74 -4.66 -27.82
CA SER A 27 -7.33 -5.21 -29.12
C SER A 27 -7.34 -6.73 -29.03
N THR A 28 -7.34 -7.40 -30.18
CA THR A 28 -7.30 -8.86 -30.26
C THR A 28 -5.89 -9.37 -30.53
N GLY A 29 -5.64 -10.65 -30.21
CA GLY A 29 -4.35 -11.32 -30.42
C GLY A 29 -3.27 -10.93 -29.39
N HIS A 30 -2.00 -11.17 -29.72
CA HIS A 30 -0.87 -10.96 -28.81
C HIS A 30 -0.74 -9.52 -28.29
N LEU A 31 -1.09 -8.52 -29.12
CA LEU A 31 -1.13 -7.12 -28.70
C LEU A 31 -2.22 -6.87 -27.66
N GLY A 32 -3.38 -7.51 -27.84
CA GLY A 32 -4.49 -7.51 -26.87
C GLY A 32 -4.10 -8.11 -25.54
N GLN A 33 -3.44 -9.26 -25.56
CA GLN A 33 -2.93 -9.94 -24.36
C GLN A 33 -1.91 -9.09 -23.60
N PHE A 34 -0.99 -8.44 -24.32
CA PHE A 34 -0.02 -7.53 -23.71
C PHE A 34 -0.69 -6.31 -23.07
N ARG A 35 -1.70 -5.73 -23.73
CA ARG A 35 -2.50 -4.63 -23.16
C ARG A 35 -3.30 -5.09 -21.93
N GLY A 36 -3.78 -6.33 -21.92
CA GLY A 36 -4.43 -6.92 -20.75
C GLY A 36 -3.47 -7.08 -19.57
N PHE A 37 -2.26 -7.56 -19.85
CA PHE A 37 -1.19 -7.61 -18.85
C PHE A 37 -0.86 -6.22 -18.28
N LEU A 38 -0.73 -5.20 -19.14
CA LEU A 38 -0.47 -3.83 -18.70
C LEU A 38 -1.62 -3.29 -17.82
N ALA A 39 -2.88 -3.51 -18.22
CA ALA A 39 -4.04 -3.11 -17.42
C ALA A 39 -4.01 -3.75 -16.02
N CYS A 40 -3.69 -5.05 -15.94
CA CYS A 40 -3.54 -5.75 -14.67
C CYS A 40 -2.35 -5.23 -13.86
N LEU A 41 -1.23 -4.88 -14.51
CA LEU A 41 -0.04 -4.34 -13.86
C LEU A 41 -0.34 -3.01 -13.16
N TYR A 42 -1.13 -2.13 -13.77
CA TYR A 42 -1.49 -0.84 -13.16
C TYR A 42 -2.41 -1.01 -11.94
N VAL A 43 -3.38 -1.91 -12.01
CA VAL A 43 -4.22 -2.23 -10.83
C VAL A 43 -3.40 -2.93 -9.75
N ALA A 44 -2.49 -3.83 -10.12
CA ALA A 44 -1.56 -4.45 -9.17
C ALA A 44 -0.67 -3.40 -8.48
N ALA A 45 -0.21 -2.39 -9.21
CA ALA A 45 0.59 -1.30 -8.66
C ALA A 45 -0.14 -0.49 -7.57
N PHE A 46 -1.47 -0.38 -7.66
CA PHE A 46 -2.30 0.18 -6.59
C PHE A 46 -2.39 -0.74 -5.36
N THR A 47 -2.51 -2.05 -5.58
CA THR A 47 -2.73 -3.01 -4.48
C THR A 47 -1.52 -3.18 -3.57
N ILE A 48 -0.31 -2.89 -4.06
CA ILE A 48 0.94 -3.01 -3.31
C ILE A 48 1.29 -1.65 -2.69
N VAL A 49 0.56 -1.31 -1.63
CA VAL A 49 0.76 -0.10 -0.82
C VAL A 49 0.77 -0.45 0.66
N GLY A 50 1.57 0.27 1.44
CA GLY A 50 1.55 0.19 2.90
C GLY A 50 2.81 -0.26 3.65
N PRO A 51 3.81 -0.94 3.04
CA PRO A 51 5.08 -1.20 3.73
C PRO A 51 5.76 0.08 4.26
N GLU A 52 5.55 1.22 3.60
CA GLU A 52 6.06 2.53 4.02
C GLU A 52 5.43 3.01 5.34
N TYR A 53 4.18 2.66 5.64
CA TYR A 53 3.51 3.08 6.88
C TYR A 53 4.13 2.44 8.13
N ILE A 54 4.80 1.28 7.98
CA ILE A 54 5.57 0.66 9.07
C ILE A 54 6.66 1.61 9.56
N SER A 55 7.28 2.38 8.66
CA SER A 55 8.30 3.36 9.05
C SER A 55 7.72 4.52 9.87
N MET A 56 6.45 4.89 9.63
CA MET A 56 5.77 5.90 10.44
C MET A 56 5.45 5.42 11.84
N ALA A 57 5.17 4.13 12.01
CA ALA A 57 4.98 3.51 13.32
C ALA A 57 6.30 3.27 14.06
N ALA A 58 7.45 3.32 13.37
CA ALA A 58 8.76 3.07 13.97
C ALA A 58 9.11 4.07 15.08
N ALA A 59 8.66 5.33 14.97
CA ALA A 59 8.88 6.35 15.99
C ALA A 59 8.12 6.09 17.31
N GLU A 60 7.11 5.21 17.27
CA GLU A 60 6.26 4.85 18.42
C GLU A 60 6.43 3.38 18.83
N ALA A 61 7.27 2.62 18.12
CA ALA A 61 7.51 1.22 18.40
C ALA A 61 8.49 1.05 19.56
N LYS A 62 8.20 0.09 20.44
CA LYS A 62 9.17 -0.41 21.41
C LYS A 62 10.30 -1.16 20.68
N HIS A 63 11.57 -1.01 21.05
CA HIS A 63 12.73 -1.62 20.35
C HIS A 63 12.64 -1.63 18.81
N PRO A 64 12.63 -0.45 18.15
CA PRO A 64 12.40 -0.35 16.71
C PRO A 64 13.44 -1.12 15.88
N THR A 65 14.70 -1.21 16.32
CA THR A 65 15.75 -1.94 15.60
C THR A 65 15.47 -3.44 15.41
N ILE A 66 14.69 -4.04 16.32
CA ILE A 66 14.31 -5.47 16.27
C ILE A 66 12.96 -5.63 15.57
N TYR A 67 11.91 -4.97 16.07
CA TYR A 67 10.54 -5.23 15.60
C TYR A 67 10.28 -4.67 14.21
N ILE A 68 10.81 -3.50 13.86
CA ILE A 68 10.60 -2.92 12.51
C ILE A 68 11.31 -3.76 11.45
N LYS A 69 12.53 -4.24 11.75
CA LYS A 69 13.25 -5.17 10.88
C LYS A 69 12.49 -6.47 10.66
N ALA A 70 11.94 -7.05 11.73
CA ALA A 70 11.11 -8.25 11.63
C ALA A 70 9.82 -7.99 10.84
N ALA A 71 9.13 -6.88 11.13
CA ALA A 71 7.90 -6.47 10.45
C ALA A 71 8.12 -6.35 8.93
N TYR A 72 9.15 -5.63 8.48
CA TYR A 72 9.48 -5.51 7.06
C TYR A 72 9.70 -6.86 6.39
N LYS A 73 10.53 -7.74 6.99
CA LYS A 73 10.74 -9.10 6.44
C LYS A 73 9.45 -9.88 6.34
N THR A 74 8.55 -9.70 7.31
CA THR A 74 7.28 -10.44 7.33
C THR A 74 6.28 -9.97 6.30
N VAL A 75 6.17 -8.66 6.12
CA VAL A 75 5.22 -8.08 5.18
C VAL A 75 5.52 -8.49 3.75
N TYR A 76 6.80 -8.58 3.35
CA TYR A 76 7.17 -9.05 2.00
C TYR A 76 6.65 -10.46 1.70
N TYR A 77 6.92 -11.44 2.56
CA TYR A 77 6.46 -12.80 2.28
C TYR A 77 4.93 -12.92 2.36
N ARG A 78 4.29 -12.19 3.28
CA ARG A 78 2.83 -12.20 3.43
C ARG A 78 2.14 -11.61 2.20
N LEU A 79 2.60 -10.46 1.71
CA LEU A 79 2.06 -9.84 0.50
C LEU A 79 2.23 -10.78 -0.70
N CYS A 80 3.44 -11.32 -0.92
CA CYS A 80 3.67 -12.26 -2.01
C CYS A 80 2.77 -13.50 -1.90
N LEU A 81 2.68 -14.11 -0.72
CA LEU A 81 1.85 -15.31 -0.53
C LEU A 81 0.37 -15.00 -0.75
N PHE A 82 -0.21 -14.03 -0.05
CA PHE A 82 -1.64 -13.78 -0.12
C PHE A 82 -2.08 -13.24 -1.49
N PHE A 83 -1.25 -12.43 -2.16
CA PHE A 83 -1.63 -11.86 -3.45
C PHE A 83 -1.48 -12.87 -4.57
N ILE A 84 -0.35 -13.60 -4.62
CA ILE A 84 -0.10 -14.60 -5.67
C ILE A 84 -1.01 -15.81 -5.48
N VAL A 85 -1.06 -16.37 -4.27
CA VAL A 85 -1.89 -17.56 -3.99
C VAL A 85 -3.37 -17.21 -4.05
N GLY A 86 -3.77 -16.02 -3.57
CA GLY A 86 -5.15 -15.56 -3.66
C GLY A 86 -5.61 -15.37 -5.10
N ALA A 87 -4.83 -14.68 -5.93
CA ALA A 87 -5.13 -14.52 -7.36
C ALA A 87 -5.13 -15.88 -8.10
N LEU A 88 -4.22 -16.78 -7.75
CA LEU A 88 -4.20 -18.15 -8.28
C LEU A 88 -5.47 -18.92 -7.90
N ALA A 89 -5.91 -18.84 -6.64
CA ALA A 89 -7.11 -19.51 -6.18
C ALA A 89 -8.37 -19.02 -6.92
N VAL A 90 -8.52 -17.71 -7.12
CA VAL A 90 -9.65 -17.15 -7.87
C VAL A 90 -9.59 -17.53 -9.34
N SER A 91 -8.43 -17.40 -9.99
CA SER A 91 -8.26 -17.72 -11.42
C SER A 91 -8.44 -19.20 -11.76
N VAL A 92 -8.29 -20.09 -10.79
CA VAL A 92 -8.59 -21.52 -10.94
C VAL A 92 -10.09 -21.81 -10.87
N VAL A 93 -10.86 -20.99 -10.14
CA VAL A 93 -12.31 -21.20 -9.95
C VAL A 93 -13.13 -20.46 -11.01
N ILE A 94 -12.69 -19.26 -11.41
CA ILE A 94 -13.43 -18.42 -12.35
C ILE A 94 -12.57 -18.22 -13.61
N PRO A 95 -13.09 -18.55 -14.81
CA PRO A 95 -12.39 -18.19 -16.04
C PRO A 95 -12.45 -16.68 -16.29
N TYR A 96 -11.41 -16.10 -16.88
CA TYR A 96 -11.36 -14.65 -17.09
C TYR A 96 -12.47 -14.12 -18.01
N ASN A 97 -13.06 -14.98 -18.84
CA ASN A 97 -14.12 -14.64 -19.80
C ASN A 97 -15.55 -14.75 -19.22
N ASN A 98 -15.69 -15.04 -17.93
CA ASN A 98 -16.99 -15.08 -17.26
C ASN A 98 -17.71 -13.72 -17.36
N GLU A 99 -18.99 -13.74 -17.76
CA GLU A 99 -19.79 -12.52 -17.99
C GLU A 99 -19.99 -11.72 -16.70
N GLU A 100 -20.33 -12.38 -15.58
CA GLU A 100 -20.50 -11.70 -14.29
C GLU A 100 -19.20 -11.03 -13.82
N LEU A 101 -18.05 -11.70 -13.99
CA LEU A 101 -16.75 -11.11 -13.67
C LEU A 101 -16.46 -9.86 -14.52
N ARG A 102 -16.79 -9.92 -15.82
CA ARG A 102 -16.63 -8.78 -16.73
C ARG A 102 -17.55 -7.64 -16.35
N ASP A 103 -18.82 -7.92 -16.04
CA ASP A 103 -19.79 -6.90 -15.66
C ASP A 103 -19.41 -6.20 -14.35
N LEU A 104 -18.86 -6.96 -13.39
CA LEU A 104 -18.32 -6.39 -12.16
C LEU A 104 -17.13 -5.47 -12.44
N TRP A 105 -16.22 -5.86 -13.34
CA TRP A 105 -15.07 -5.06 -13.73
C TRP A 105 -15.44 -3.77 -14.47
N PHE A 106 -16.37 -3.85 -15.42
CA PHE A 106 -16.77 -2.70 -16.26
C PHE A 106 -17.80 -1.78 -15.59
N GLY A 107 -18.33 -2.14 -14.42
CA GLY A 107 -19.26 -1.28 -13.70
C GLY A 107 -20.74 -1.48 -14.05
N SER A 108 -21.06 -2.50 -14.84
CA SER A 108 -22.43 -2.83 -15.28
C SER A 108 -23.13 -3.82 -14.34
N GLY A 109 -22.37 -4.61 -13.56
CA GLY A 109 -22.91 -5.65 -12.69
C GLY A 109 -23.45 -5.15 -11.34
N GLU A 110 -24.42 -5.88 -10.79
CA GLU A 110 -24.96 -5.60 -9.46
C GLU A 110 -23.87 -5.76 -8.38
N GLY A 111 -23.71 -4.72 -7.54
CA GLY A 111 -22.64 -4.69 -6.54
C GLY A 111 -21.27 -4.26 -7.06
N SER A 112 -21.15 -3.83 -8.32
CA SER A 112 -19.91 -3.25 -8.84
C SER A 112 -19.49 -2.00 -8.03
N GLY A 113 -18.20 -1.91 -7.71
CA GLY A 113 -17.66 -0.89 -6.82
C GLY A 113 -17.93 -1.12 -5.33
N SER A 114 -18.49 -2.28 -4.94
CA SER A 114 -18.72 -2.67 -3.54
C SER A 114 -18.03 -3.99 -3.19
N ALA A 115 -18.02 -4.35 -1.89
CA ALA A 115 -17.49 -5.64 -1.42
C ALA A 115 -18.17 -6.85 -2.08
N ALA A 116 -19.44 -6.71 -2.48
CA ALA A 116 -20.20 -7.76 -3.15
C ALA A 116 -19.68 -8.07 -4.56
N GLY A 117 -19.02 -7.11 -5.21
CA GLY A 117 -18.37 -7.28 -6.52
C GLY A 117 -16.97 -7.89 -6.44
N SER A 118 -16.55 -8.38 -5.26
CA SER A 118 -15.25 -9.03 -5.10
C SER A 118 -15.18 -10.35 -5.86
N PRO A 119 -14.12 -10.62 -6.64
CA PRO A 119 -13.92 -11.90 -7.31
C PRO A 119 -13.90 -13.11 -6.36
N TYR A 120 -13.50 -12.91 -5.09
CA TYR A 120 -13.56 -13.96 -4.07
C TYR A 120 -15.00 -14.31 -3.68
N VAL A 121 -15.88 -13.30 -3.59
CA VAL A 121 -17.30 -13.48 -3.27
C VAL A 121 -18.01 -14.12 -4.46
N LEU A 122 -17.70 -13.69 -5.68
CA LEU A 122 -18.18 -14.31 -6.91
C LEU A 122 -17.78 -15.79 -6.99
N ALA A 123 -16.53 -16.13 -6.67
CA ALA A 123 -16.07 -17.52 -6.68
C ALA A 123 -16.89 -18.40 -5.73
N MET A 124 -17.19 -17.90 -4.54
CA MET A 124 -17.98 -18.63 -3.53
C MET A 124 -19.44 -18.81 -3.96
N ARG A 125 -20.02 -17.81 -4.64
CA ARG A 125 -21.37 -17.89 -5.21
C ARG A 125 -21.44 -18.92 -6.34
N ILE A 126 -20.49 -18.89 -7.28
CA ILE A 126 -20.41 -19.86 -8.39
C ILE A 126 -20.24 -21.29 -7.85
N LEU A 127 -19.51 -21.47 -6.74
CA LEU A 127 -19.35 -22.76 -6.08
C LEU A 127 -20.60 -23.25 -5.33
N GLY A 128 -21.66 -22.43 -5.22
CA GLY A 128 -22.91 -22.78 -4.53
C GLY A 128 -22.79 -22.83 -3.00
N ILE A 129 -21.90 -22.03 -2.40
CA ILE A 129 -21.76 -21.96 -0.94
C ILE A 129 -22.55 -20.76 -0.43
N ASP A 130 -23.72 -20.98 0.17
CA ASP A 130 -24.65 -19.88 0.50
C ASP A 130 -24.15 -18.97 1.65
N VAL A 131 -23.57 -19.55 2.70
CA VAL A 131 -23.22 -18.80 3.93
C VAL A 131 -21.87 -18.08 3.81
N LEU A 132 -20.92 -18.66 3.07
CA LEU A 132 -19.55 -18.17 3.01
C LEU A 132 -19.41 -16.75 2.41
N PRO A 133 -20.13 -16.37 1.34
CA PRO A 133 -20.17 -15.00 0.84
C PRO A 133 -20.53 -13.96 1.91
N HIS A 134 -21.48 -14.26 2.79
CA HIS A 134 -21.89 -13.33 3.86
C HIS A 134 -20.80 -13.15 4.92
N ILE A 135 -20.17 -14.25 5.34
CA ILE A 135 -19.05 -14.21 6.29
C ILE A 135 -17.89 -13.40 5.70
N VAL A 136 -17.54 -13.66 4.44
CA VAL A 136 -16.42 -13.00 3.77
C VAL A 136 -16.71 -11.52 3.54
N ASN A 137 -17.94 -11.16 3.16
CA ASN A 137 -18.34 -9.75 3.08
C ASN A 137 -18.22 -9.04 4.44
N ALA A 138 -18.65 -9.66 5.55
CA ALA A 138 -18.47 -9.10 6.88
C ALA A 138 -16.99 -8.91 7.24
N LEU A 139 -16.13 -9.90 6.92
CA LEU A 139 -14.69 -9.81 7.13
C LEU A 139 -14.05 -8.72 6.26
N ILE A 140 -14.46 -8.58 5.01
CA ILE A 140 -14.00 -7.50 4.11
C ILE A 140 -14.37 -6.14 4.69
N LEU A 141 -15.59 -5.96 5.20
CA LEU A 141 -16.03 -4.70 5.82
C LEU A 141 -15.18 -4.34 7.05
N THR A 142 -14.94 -5.31 7.96
CA THR A 142 -14.06 -5.07 9.12
C THR A 142 -12.63 -4.74 8.70
N SER A 143 -12.13 -5.38 7.65
CA SER A 143 -10.79 -5.13 7.09
C SER A 143 -10.69 -3.74 6.47
N ILE A 144 -11.70 -3.31 5.69
CA ILE A 144 -11.76 -1.96 5.11
C ILE A 144 -11.80 -0.90 6.21
N PHE A 145 -12.60 -1.12 7.27
CA PHE A 145 -12.65 -0.19 8.41
C PHE A 145 -11.29 -0.08 9.11
N SER A 146 -10.63 -1.21 9.36
CA SER A 146 -9.29 -1.24 9.93
C SER A 146 -8.26 -0.52 9.06
N ALA A 147 -8.30 -0.74 7.74
CA ALA A 147 -7.43 -0.06 6.79
C ALA A 147 -7.67 1.47 6.81
N GLY A 148 -8.94 1.89 6.79
CA GLY A 148 -9.33 3.29 6.89
C GLY A 148 -8.77 3.98 8.13
N ASN A 149 -8.82 3.31 9.30
CA ASN A 149 -8.23 3.83 10.53
C ASN A 149 -6.70 4.05 10.40
N THR A 150 -5.98 3.11 9.79
CA THR A 150 -4.54 3.25 9.54
C THR A 150 -4.24 4.42 8.61
N TYR A 151 -5.01 4.62 7.53
CA TYR A 151 -4.80 5.74 6.62
C TYR A 151 -5.07 7.10 7.28
N VAL A 152 -6.09 7.21 8.12
CA VAL A 152 -6.39 8.43 8.89
C VAL A 152 -5.28 8.71 9.91
N TYR A 153 -4.80 7.67 10.59
CA TYR A 153 -3.67 7.72 11.51
C TYR A 153 -2.40 8.24 10.82
N CYS A 154 -2.07 7.70 9.63
CA CYS A 154 -0.89 8.10 8.87
C CYS A 154 -1.06 9.52 8.32
N GLY A 155 -2.18 9.83 7.67
CA GLY A 155 -2.43 11.14 7.07
C GLY A 155 -2.33 12.27 8.09
N SER A 156 -2.93 12.08 9.28
CA SER A 156 -2.90 13.10 10.34
C SER A 156 -1.48 13.37 10.87
N ARG A 157 -0.63 12.34 10.96
CA ARG A 157 0.78 12.47 11.35
C ARG A 157 1.65 13.11 10.28
N VAL A 158 1.46 12.75 9.01
CA VAL A 158 2.18 13.42 7.91
C VAL A 158 1.86 14.91 7.92
N LEU A 159 0.58 15.28 8.01
CA LEU A 159 0.15 16.68 8.01
C LEU A 159 0.65 17.44 9.25
N TYR A 160 0.65 16.78 10.42
CA TYR A 160 1.24 17.32 11.64
C TYR A 160 2.76 17.56 11.51
N GLY A 161 3.51 16.57 11.00
CA GLY A 161 4.96 16.69 10.78
C GLY A 161 5.30 17.80 9.79
N LEU A 162 4.55 17.91 8.69
CA LEU A 162 4.68 19.03 7.75
C LEU A 162 4.44 20.38 8.41
N ALA A 163 3.52 20.47 9.36
CA ALA A 163 3.23 21.71 10.07
C ALA A 163 4.34 22.10 11.06
N LEU A 164 4.97 21.12 11.72
CA LEU A 164 6.15 21.34 12.56
C LEU A 164 7.35 21.84 11.76
N ASP A 165 7.56 21.28 10.57
CA ASP A 165 8.62 21.70 9.63
C ASP A 165 8.34 23.05 8.95
N GLY A 166 7.20 23.69 9.26
CA GLY A 166 6.78 24.94 8.62
C GLY A 166 6.33 24.80 7.16
N ARG A 167 6.11 23.57 6.69
CA ARG A 167 5.64 23.23 5.33
C ARG A 167 4.12 23.20 5.19
N ALA A 168 3.40 23.14 6.31
CA ALA A 168 1.95 23.29 6.38
C ALA A 168 1.55 24.39 7.38
N PRO A 169 0.33 24.93 7.29
CA PRO A 169 -0.15 25.95 8.22
C PRO A 169 -0.03 25.52 9.69
N LYS A 170 0.46 26.43 10.55
CA LYS A 170 0.70 26.18 11.98
C LYS A 170 -0.52 25.69 12.77
N ILE A 171 -1.74 25.87 12.25
CA ILE A 171 -2.96 25.32 12.86
C ILE A 171 -2.91 23.80 12.98
N PHE A 172 -2.29 23.12 12.01
CA PHE A 172 -2.15 21.67 11.98
C PHE A 172 -1.09 21.14 12.96
N ALA A 173 -0.23 22.01 13.51
CA ALA A 173 0.74 21.66 14.55
C ALA A 173 0.11 21.64 15.96
N ARG A 174 -1.18 21.97 16.11
CA ARG A 174 -1.84 21.98 17.43
C ARG A 174 -2.28 20.56 17.82
N VAL A 175 -1.85 20.15 19.01
CA VAL A 175 -2.21 18.86 19.63
C VAL A 175 -3.11 19.06 20.84
N THR A 176 -3.93 18.05 21.12
CA THR A 176 -4.71 17.97 22.36
C THR A 176 -3.81 17.62 23.55
N LYS A 177 -4.33 17.74 24.78
CA LYS A 177 -3.61 17.35 26.02
C LYS A 177 -3.14 15.88 26.02
N ARG A 178 -3.76 15.02 25.21
CA ARG A 178 -3.42 13.60 25.05
C ARG A 178 -2.46 13.34 23.87
N GLY A 179 -1.92 14.38 23.24
CA GLY A 179 -0.99 14.27 22.11
C GLY A 179 -1.64 14.05 20.74
N VAL A 180 -2.97 14.11 20.63
CA VAL A 180 -3.66 13.86 19.34
C VAL A 180 -3.74 15.15 18.50
N PRO A 181 -3.25 15.18 17.25
CA PRO A 181 -3.30 16.36 16.37
C PRO A 181 -4.69 16.54 15.73
N ILE A 182 -5.64 17.11 16.49
CA ILE A 182 -7.06 17.13 16.12
C ILE A 182 -7.37 17.91 14.84
N TYR A 183 -6.68 19.02 14.58
CA TYR A 183 -6.92 19.80 13.35
C TYR A 183 -6.40 19.06 12.11
N SER A 184 -5.29 18.34 12.23
CA SER A 184 -4.79 17.48 11.16
C SER A 184 -5.72 16.31 10.90
N LEU A 185 -6.27 15.71 11.97
CA LEU A 185 -7.29 14.68 11.88
C LEU A 185 -8.52 15.17 11.12
N LEU A 186 -9.08 16.32 11.52
CA LEU A 186 -10.25 16.91 10.85
C LEU A 186 -9.96 17.23 9.38
N GLY A 187 -8.78 17.80 9.08
CA GLY A 187 -8.36 18.08 7.71
C GLY A 187 -8.32 16.83 6.83
N VAL A 188 -7.79 15.72 7.36
CA VAL A 188 -7.76 14.43 6.64
C VAL A 188 -9.17 13.84 6.49
N MET A 189 -10.00 13.91 7.53
CA MET A 189 -11.39 13.43 7.48
C MET A 189 -12.26 14.17 6.46
N CYS A 190 -11.97 15.45 6.18
CA CYS A 190 -12.66 16.19 5.13
C CYS A 190 -12.48 15.54 3.75
N PHE A 191 -11.32 14.93 3.46
CA PHE A 191 -11.12 14.22 2.19
C PHE A 191 -11.95 12.93 2.09
N SER A 192 -12.27 12.29 3.22
CA SER A 192 -13.17 11.12 3.24
C SER A 192 -14.58 11.48 2.78
N LEU A 193 -15.00 12.76 2.89
CA LEU A 193 -16.29 13.24 2.36
C LEU A 193 -16.37 13.15 0.83
N LEU A 194 -15.24 13.06 0.12
CA LEU A 194 -15.24 12.82 -1.33
C LEU A 194 -15.88 11.46 -1.69
N SER A 195 -15.98 10.53 -0.74
CA SER A 195 -16.74 9.29 -0.94
C SER A 195 -18.23 9.54 -1.25
N PHE A 196 -18.82 10.67 -0.81
CA PHE A 196 -20.20 11.02 -1.14
C PHE A 196 -20.43 11.31 -2.63
N LEU A 197 -19.37 11.48 -3.43
CA LEU A 197 -19.50 11.59 -4.89
C LEU A 197 -20.16 10.35 -5.52
N GLN A 198 -20.12 9.20 -4.83
CA GLN A 198 -20.80 7.97 -5.24
C GLN A 198 -22.34 8.04 -5.14
N VAL A 199 -22.89 9.07 -4.47
CA VAL A 199 -24.34 9.25 -4.42
C VAL A 199 -24.85 9.84 -5.74
N SER A 200 -24.07 10.73 -6.35
CA SER A 200 -24.44 11.40 -7.61
C SER A 200 -23.90 10.69 -8.86
N ASN A 201 -22.94 9.79 -8.72
CA ASN A 201 -22.32 9.02 -9.81
C ASN A 201 -22.28 7.53 -9.44
N SER A 202 -22.15 6.62 -10.42
CA SER A 202 -21.93 5.19 -10.10
C SER A 202 -20.69 4.99 -9.21
N SER A 203 -20.81 4.14 -8.18
CA SER A 203 -19.73 3.80 -7.24
C SER A 203 -18.47 3.31 -7.95
N ALA A 204 -18.63 2.49 -9.01
CA ALA A 204 -17.49 1.98 -9.79
C ALA A 204 -16.71 3.12 -10.47
N LYS A 205 -17.42 4.14 -10.96
CA LYS A 205 -16.81 5.29 -11.64
C LYS A 205 -15.99 6.14 -10.68
N VAL A 206 -16.56 6.46 -9.52
CA VAL A 206 -15.90 7.27 -8.48
C VAL A 206 -14.70 6.51 -7.89
N LEU A 207 -14.86 5.21 -7.64
CA LEU A 207 -13.76 4.36 -7.19
C LEU A 207 -12.63 4.34 -8.21
N GLY A 208 -12.94 4.23 -9.51
CA GLY A 208 -11.95 4.32 -10.58
C GLY A 208 -11.17 5.63 -10.56
N TRP A 209 -11.85 6.78 -10.45
CA TRP A 209 -11.20 8.09 -10.37
C TRP A 209 -10.27 8.20 -9.15
N LEU A 210 -10.74 7.82 -7.96
CA LEU A 210 -9.96 7.88 -6.74
C LEU A 210 -8.76 6.92 -6.79
N THR A 211 -8.96 5.71 -7.30
CA THR A 211 -7.90 4.72 -7.46
C THR A 211 -6.81 5.21 -8.40
N SER A 212 -7.17 5.79 -9.55
CA SER A 212 -6.20 6.37 -10.50
C SER A 212 -5.39 7.52 -9.88
N LEU A 213 -6.06 8.44 -9.16
CA LEU A 213 -5.39 9.54 -8.47
C LEU A 213 -4.42 9.05 -7.39
N ILE A 214 -4.86 8.12 -6.54
CA ILE A 214 -4.03 7.54 -5.48
C ILE A 214 -2.85 6.78 -6.07
N THR A 215 -3.07 6.02 -7.15
CA THR A 215 -2.00 5.27 -7.83
C THR A 215 -0.94 6.21 -8.38
N GLY A 216 -1.35 7.28 -9.09
CA GLY A 216 -0.42 8.30 -9.59
C GLY A 216 0.39 8.97 -8.47
N GLY A 217 -0.28 9.37 -7.38
CA GLY A 217 0.38 9.94 -6.20
C GLY A 217 1.34 8.95 -5.51
N GLY A 218 0.93 7.70 -5.37
CA GLY A 218 1.73 6.62 -4.78
C GLY A 218 3.00 6.33 -5.59
N GLN A 219 2.92 6.31 -6.92
CA GLN A 219 4.10 6.14 -7.77
C GLN A 219 5.10 7.27 -7.58
N ILE A 220 4.64 8.53 -7.52
CA ILE A 220 5.51 9.68 -7.28
C ILE A 220 6.16 9.59 -5.89
N ASN A 221 5.39 9.20 -4.86
CA ASN A 221 5.91 8.98 -3.53
C ASN A 221 7.05 7.94 -3.54
N TYR A 222 6.85 6.80 -4.21
CA TYR A 222 7.89 5.77 -4.32
C TYR A 222 9.12 6.21 -5.12
N ILE A 223 8.94 7.02 -6.17
CA ILE A 223 10.05 7.63 -6.90
C ILE A 223 10.87 8.52 -5.96
N VAL A 224 10.20 9.39 -5.19
CA VAL A 224 10.85 10.28 -4.22
C VAL A 224 11.58 9.49 -3.13
N MET A 225 10.96 8.44 -2.58
CA MET A 225 11.59 7.56 -1.60
C MET A 225 12.84 6.88 -2.17
N THR A 226 12.76 6.36 -3.39
CA THR A 226 13.88 5.67 -4.05
C THR A 226 15.03 6.62 -4.36
N VAL A 227 14.73 7.83 -4.86
CA VAL A 227 15.74 8.89 -5.08
C VAL A 227 16.38 9.30 -3.75
N THR A 228 15.59 9.48 -2.70
CA THR A 228 16.10 9.82 -1.35
C THR A 228 17.04 8.73 -0.84
N PHE A 229 16.68 7.46 -1.02
CA PHE A 229 17.53 6.33 -0.66
C PHE A 229 18.84 6.28 -1.46
N LEU A 230 18.81 6.53 -2.77
CA LEU A 230 20.02 6.60 -3.61
C LEU A 230 20.96 7.73 -3.16
N ARG A 231 20.40 8.89 -2.78
CA ARG A 231 21.18 10.02 -2.24
C ARG A 231 21.76 9.70 -0.86
N TYR A 232 20.98 9.09 0.02
CA TYR A 232 21.43 8.59 1.32
C TYR A 232 22.62 7.64 1.17
N ARG A 233 22.54 6.68 0.26
CA ARG A 233 23.65 5.75 -0.02
C ARG A 233 24.88 6.48 -0.53
N LYS A 234 24.71 7.45 -1.45
CA LYS A 234 25.82 8.27 -1.95
C LYS A 234 26.51 9.04 -0.82
N ALA A 235 25.74 9.61 0.12
CA ALA A 235 26.26 10.29 1.29
C ALA A 235 27.04 9.34 2.22
N CYS A 236 26.52 8.14 2.51
CA CYS A 236 27.24 7.13 3.30
C CYS A 236 28.60 6.78 2.70
N GLY A 237 28.66 6.64 1.37
CA GLY A 237 29.92 6.34 0.66
C GLY A 237 30.94 7.47 0.71
N ILE A 238 30.50 8.73 0.66
CA ILE A 238 31.39 9.91 0.73
C ILE A 238 31.87 10.15 2.17
N GLN A 239 31.00 9.92 3.16
CA GLN A 239 31.30 10.11 4.58
C GLN A 239 31.95 8.88 5.25
N ASN A 240 32.30 7.85 4.48
CA ASN A 240 32.90 6.60 4.96
C ASN A 240 32.11 5.91 6.09
N ILE A 241 30.78 6.01 6.05
CA ILE A 241 29.90 5.32 7.01
C ILE A 241 29.68 3.90 6.54
N ASP A 242 30.16 2.93 7.33
CA ASP A 242 29.92 1.52 7.05
C ASP A 242 28.45 1.16 7.28
N ARG A 243 27.76 0.79 6.19
CA ARG A 243 26.35 0.38 6.21
C ARG A 243 26.17 -1.02 6.78
N SER A 244 27.21 -1.84 6.85
CA SER A 244 27.14 -3.19 7.44
C SER A 244 26.93 -3.15 8.95
N SER A 245 27.40 -2.06 9.59
CA SER A 245 27.18 -1.77 11.02
C SER A 245 25.73 -1.43 11.38
N MET A 246 24.86 -1.19 10.39
CA MET A 246 23.48 -0.81 10.63
C MET A 246 22.60 -2.04 10.94
N PRO A 247 21.53 -1.89 11.75
CA PRO A 247 20.62 -2.99 12.09
C PRO A 247 20.05 -3.73 10.86
N TYR A 248 19.91 -3.03 9.73
CA TYR A 248 19.47 -3.60 8.47
C TYR A 248 20.24 -3.03 7.26
N TYR A 249 20.74 -3.92 6.41
CA TYR A 249 21.26 -3.60 5.09
C TYR A 249 20.70 -4.58 4.05
N GLY A 250 20.35 -4.09 2.86
CA GLY A 250 19.79 -4.93 1.80
C GLY A 250 20.88 -5.57 0.94
N ARG A 251 20.78 -6.88 0.69
CA ARG A 251 21.82 -7.66 -0.01
C ARG A 251 22.05 -7.27 -1.47
N PHE A 252 21.00 -6.85 -2.19
CA PHE A 252 21.07 -6.50 -3.62
C PHE A 252 21.09 -4.98 -3.90
N GLN A 253 21.39 -4.16 -2.88
CA GLN A 253 21.50 -2.71 -3.07
C GLN A 253 22.85 -2.37 -3.72
N PRO A 254 22.92 -1.48 -4.73
CA PRO A 254 21.93 -0.47 -5.09
C PRO A 254 21.14 -0.84 -6.35
N TYR A 255 21.48 -1.96 -7.00
CA TYR A 255 20.87 -2.35 -8.27
C TYR A 255 19.34 -2.45 -8.14
N CYS A 256 18.82 -3.00 -7.04
CA CYS A 256 17.38 -3.01 -6.77
C CYS A 256 16.76 -1.60 -6.75
N ALA A 257 17.44 -0.59 -6.22
CA ALA A 257 16.91 0.77 -6.16
C ALA A 257 16.88 1.42 -7.55
N TRP A 258 17.91 1.18 -8.38
CA TRP A 258 17.91 1.67 -9.77
C TRP A 258 16.85 0.99 -10.63
N ILE A 259 16.71 -0.33 -10.50
CA ILE A 259 15.66 -1.09 -11.20
C ILE A 259 14.28 -0.59 -10.76
N ALA A 260 14.03 -0.47 -9.45
CA ALA A 260 12.77 0.05 -8.93
C ALA A 260 12.45 1.45 -9.46
N LEU A 261 13.45 2.35 -9.47
CA LEU A 261 13.29 3.71 -9.99
C LEU A 261 12.90 3.71 -11.47
N ALA A 262 13.59 2.93 -12.30
CA ALA A 262 13.29 2.82 -13.73
C ALA A 262 11.87 2.29 -13.96
N PHE A 263 11.48 1.21 -13.28
CA PHE A 263 10.14 0.63 -13.40
C PHE A 263 9.05 1.59 -12.92
N GLN A 264 9.25 2.28 -11.79
CA GLN A 264 8.29 3.25 -11.27
C GLN A 264 8.11 4.44 -12.23
N ILE A 265 9.18 4.94 -12.85
CA ILE A 265 9.09 6.00 -13.86
C ILE A 265 8.29 5.52 -15.08
N VAL A 266 8.59 4.33 -15.58
CA VAL A 266 7.86 3.75 -16.73
C VAL A 266 6.37 3.60 -16.40
N ILE A 267 6.03 3.03 -15.24
CA ILE A 267 4.64 2.87 -14.81
C ILE A 267 3.97 4.23 -14.64
N CYS A 268 4.63 5.20 -14.00
CA CYS A 268 4.10 6.54 -13.77
C CYS A 268 3.76 7.28 -15.07
N LEU A 269 4.59 7.14 -16.11
CA LEU A 269 4.36 7.74 -17.43
C LEU A 269 3.27 7.01 -18.23
N THR A 270 3.18 5.69 -18.08
CA THR A 270 2.28 4.85 -18.88
C THR A 270 0.92 4.57 -18.20
N LEU A 271 0.73 4.98 -16.94
CA LEU A 271 -0.48 4.70 -16.13
C LEU A 271 -1.80 5.01 -16.86
N GLY A 272 -1.86 6.13 -17.59
CA GLY A 272 -3.06 6.57 -18.31
C GLY A 272 -2.98 6.36 -19.83
N TYR A 273 -2.19 5.39 -20.31
CA TYR A 273 -1.97 5.21 -21.75
C TYR A 273 -3.27 4.99 -22.54
N THR A 274 -4.29 4.39 -21.92
CA THR A 274 -5.61 4.14 -22.53
C THR A 274 -6.36 5.43 -22.82
N SER A 275 -6.09 6.50 -22.08
CA SER A 275 -6.75 7.80 -22.23
C SER A 275 -6.32 8.56 -23.49
N PHE A 276 -5.33 8.07 -24.24
CA PHE A 276 -4.85 8.71 -25.47
C PHE A 276 -5.52 8.17 -26.74
N SER A 277 -6.26 7.05 -26.70
CA SER A 277 -6.85 6.44 -27.89
C SER A 277 -8.17 5.70 -27.59
N PRO A 278 -9.34 6.32 -27.83
CA PRO A 278 -9.57 7.75 -28.16
C PRO A 278 -9.20 8.68 -26.98
N PHE A 279 -9.00 9.97 -27.25
CA PHE A 279 -8.63 10.92 -26.19
C PHE A 279 -9.80 11.16 -25.24
N ASP A 280 -9.72 10.61 -24.02
CA ASP A 280 -10.68 10.85 -22.96
C ASP A 280 -10.11 11.87 -21.97
N VAL A 281 -10.71 13.06 -21.98
CA VAL A 281 -10.34 14.17 -21.07
C VAL A 281 -10.49 13.73 -19.61
N GLY A 282 -11.56 13.00 -19.28
CA GLY A 282 -11.84 12.55 -17.92
C GLY A 282 -10.78 11.57 -17.41
N GLY A 283 -10.48 10.54 -18.20
CA GLY A 283 -9.45 9.55 -17.91
C GLY A 283 -8.04 10.13 -17.88
N PHE A 284 -7.73 11.09 -18.77
CA PHE A 284 -6.43 11.77 -18.78
C PHE A 284 -6.21 12.55 -17.48
N PHE A 285 -7.13 13.44 -17.10
CA PHE A 285 -6.98 14.18 -15.86
C PHE A 285 -7.02 13.26 -14.64
N SER A 286 -7.90 12.26 -14.60
CA SER A 286 -7.94 11.31 -13.48
C SER A 286 -6.64 10.53 -13.28
N SER A 287 -5.92 10.21 -14.36
CA SER A 287 -4.70 9.40 -14.31
C SER A 287 -3.41 10.21 -14.17
N TYR A 288 -3.41 11.47 -14.66
CA TYR A 288 -2.21 12.31 -14.72
C TYR A 288 -2.24 13.55 -13.82
N THR A 289 -3.34 13.82 -13.09
CA THR A 289 -3.43 15.00 -12.21
C THR A 289 -2.28 15.06 -11.22
N MET A 290 -1.94 13.95 -10.55
CA MET A 290 -0.87 13.97 -9.53
C MET A 290 0.51 14.20 -10.17
N GLN A 291 0.73 13.70 -11.37
CA GLN A 291 1.96 13.86 -12.14
C GLN A 291 2.16 15.31 -12.59
N VAL A 292 1.08 16.08 -12.74
CA VAL A 292 1.13 17.52 -13.02
C VAL A 292 1.24 18.34 -11.73
N VAL A 293 0.39 18.05 -10.74
CA VAL A 293 0.30 18.81 -9.49
C VAL A 293 1.57 18.70 -8.65
N MET A 294 2.18 17.52 -8.54
CA MET A 294 3.34 17.33 -7.66
C MET A 294 4.58 18.10 -8.11
N PRO A 295 5.00 18.08 -9.39
CA PRO A 295 6.09 18.94 -9.86
C PRO A 295 5.80 20.43 -9.67
N ILE A 296 4.57 20.88 -9.93
CA ILE A 296 4.17 22.28 -9.72
C ILE A 296 4.35 22.65 -8.25
N LEU A 297 3.78 21.86 -7.32
CA LEU A 297 3.92 22.11 -5.88
C LEU A 297 5.39 22.12 -5.44
N PHE A 298 6.19 21.18 -5.93
CA PHE A 298 7.61 21.10 -5.61
C PHE A 298 8.39 22.33 -6.12
N ILE A 299 8.17 22.72 -7.37
CA ILE A 299 8.84 23.88 -7.99
C ILE A 299 8.38 25.16 -7.31
N SER A 300 7.08 25.36 -7.09
CA SER A 300 6.54 26.51 -6.37
C SER A 300 7.16 26.64 -4.98
N TRP A 301 7.20 25.56 -4.20
CA TRP A 301 7.84 25.57 -2.88
C TRP A 301 9.32 25.99 -2.96
N LYS A 302 10.06 25.42 -3.91
CA LYS A 302 11.48 25.70 -4.08
C LYS A 302 11.75 27.15 -4.52
N LEU A 303 10.87 27.73 -5.34
CA LEU A 303 10.97 29.12 -5.78
C LEU A 303 10.62 30.10 -4.65
N PHE A 304 9.52 29.88 -3.92
CA PHE A 304 9.09 30.76 -2.84
C PHE A 304 10.02 30.72 -1.62
N HIS A 305 10.43 29.52 -1.19
CA HIS A 305 11.27 29.34 0.00
C HIS A 305 12.76 29.29 -0.31
N LYS A 306 13.17 29.38 -1.58
CA LYS A 306 14.57 29.38 -2.04
C LYS A 306 15.41 28.24 -1.44
N THR A 307 14.79 27.09 -1.21
CA THR A 307 15.43 25.94 -0.55
C THR A 307 16.52 25.34 -1.44
N ARG A 308 17.68 25.03 -0.85
CA ARG A 308 18.81 24.41 -1.55
C ARG A 308 18.81 22.90 -1.37
N VAL A 309 19.29 22.20 -2.39
CA VAL A 309 19.51 20.75 -2.31
C VAL A 309 20.84 20.52 -1.60
N ILE A 310 20.80 19.98 -0.39
CA ILE A 310 22.00 19.75 0.44
C ILE A 310 22.95 18.77 -0.28
N PRO A 311 24.24 19.12 -0.48
CA PRO A 311 25.25 18.22 -1.06
C PRO A 311 25.40 16.93 -0.23
N ALA A 312 25.72 15.82 -0.89
CA ALA A 312 25.84 14.53 -0.20
C ALA A 312 26.95 14.50 0.87
N ALA A 313 27.99 15.34 0.74
CA ALA A 313 29.06 15.46 1.73
C ALA A 313 28.59 16.15 3.03
N GLU A 314 27.64 17.08 2.94
CA GLU A 314 27.15 17.91 4.05
C GLU A 314 25.89 17.34 4.71
N MET A 315 25.37 16.20 4.22
CA MET A 315 24.18 15.58 4.79
C MET A 315 24.46 15.10 6.22
N ASN A 316 23.65 15.52 7.19
CA ASN A 316 23.76 15.00 8.53
C ASN A 316 23.10 13.61 8.62
N LEU A 317 23.94 12.57 8.70
CA LEU A 317 23.49 11.17 8.81
C LEU A 317 23.43 10.66 10.26
N VAL A 318 23.83 11.46 11.25
CA VAL A 318 23.99 11.05 12.66
C VAL A 318 23.00 11.76 13.60
N TRP A 319 22.32 12.82 13.13
CA TRP A 319 21.55 13.78 13.93
C TRP A 319 20.74 13.21 15.11
N GLU A 320 19.93 12.16 14.91
CA GLU A 320 19.09 11.58 15.98
C GLU A 320 19.60 10.25 16.54
N ARG A 321 20.71 9.73 16.01
CA ARG A 321 21.16 8.37 16.34
C ARG A 321 21.50 8.23 17.82
N SER A 322 22.22 9.19 18.40
CA SER A 322 22.59 9.17 19.82
C SER A 322 21.36 9.21 20.74
N THR A 323 20.33 9.96 20.36
CA THR A 323 19.07 10.07 21.12
C THR A 323 18.29 8.76 21.07
N ILE A 324 18.23 8.12 19.90
CA ILE A 324 17.57 6.82 19.72
C ILE A 324 18.33 5.72 20.46
N ASP A 325 19.66 5.68 20.32
CA ASP A 325 20.52 4.70 20.99
C ASP A 325 20.38 4.83 22.53
N ALA A 326 20.31 6.07 23.06
CA ALA A 326 20.08 6.31 24.48
C ALA A 326 18.66 5.90 24.93
N TYR A 327 17.64 6.11 24.09
CA TYR A 327 16.28 5.64 24.36
C TYR A 327 16.22 4.11 24.40
N GLU A 328 16.80 3.42 23.41
CA GLU A 328 16.85 1.96 23.38
C GLU A 328 17.69 1.37 24.54
N ALA A 329 18.76 2.04 24.96
CA ALA A 329 19.58 1.62 26.10
C ALA A 329 18.87 1.75 27.45
N ASN A 330 17.91 2.67 27.58
CA ASN A 330 17.11 2.85 28.80
C ASN A 330 15.91 1.89 28.87
N ASP A 331 15.55 1.22 27.76
CA ASP A 331 14.46 0.25 27.73
C ASP A 331 14.97 -1.10 28.25
N THR A 332 14.66 -1.39 29.52
CA THR A 332 15.17 -2.55 30.27
C THR A 332 14.37 -3.84 30.05
N GLU A 333 13.26 -3.77 29.33
CA GLU A 333 12.44 -4.94 29.05
C GLU A 333 13.04 -5.76 27.90
N ALA A 334 13.23 -7.06 28.10
CA ALA A 334 13.77 -7.92 27.04
C ALA A 334 12.78 -8.04 25.87
N PRO A 335 13.27 -8.07 24.61
CA PRO A 335 12.40 -8.23 23.45
C PRO A 335 11.69 -9.58 23.52
N ILE A 336 10.35 -9.55 23.50
CA ILE A 336 9.52 -10.75 23.58
C ILE A 336 9.03 -11.08 22.17
N GLY A 337 9.11 -12.35 21.75
CA GLY A 337 8.63 -12.75 20.43
C GLY A 337 7.11 -12.59 20.30
N PHE A 338 6.62 -12.25 19.11
CA PHE A 338 5.19 -12.00 18.80
C PHE A 338 4.23 -13.04 19.42
N TRP A 339 4.51 -14.34 19.24
CA TRP A 339 3.65 -15.39 19.77
C TRP A 339 3.61 -15.41 21.30
N THR A 340 4.73 -15.09 21.94
CA THR A 340 4.83 -14.99 23.41
C THR A 340 4.02 -13.82 23.95
N GLU A 341 4.01 -12.70 23.24
CA GLU A 341 3.22 -11.50 23.58
C GLU A 341 1.72 -11.77 23.37
N MET A 342 1.35 -12.38 22.24
CA MET A 342 -0.03 -12.83 21.99
C MET A 342 -0.53 -13.83 23.05
N LEU A 343 0.29 -14.83 23.42
CA LEU A 343 -0.02 -15.76 24.50
C LEU A 343 -0.09 -15.08 25.88
N GLY A 344 0.64 -13.98 26.07
CA GLY A 344 0.57 -13.13 27.26
C GLY A 344 -0.75 -12.36 27.33
N LEU A 345 -1.19 -11.77 26.22
CA LEU A 345 -2.48 -11.05 26.11
C LEU A 345 -3.69 -11.98 26.27
N ILE A 346 -3.58 -13.22 25.79
CA ILE A 346 -4.59 -14.28 25.98
C ILE A 346 -4.52 -14.87 27.42
N GLY A 347 -3.58 -14.40 28.26
CA GLY A 347 -3.50 -14.74 29.68
C GLY A 347 -2.83 -16.07 30.01
N ILE A 348 -2.31 -16.81 29.02
CA ILE A 348 -1.74 -18.15 29.21
C ILE A 348 -0.41 -18.08 30.00
N LYS A 349 0.36 -17.00 29.86
CA LYS A 349 1.61 -16.81 30.65
C LYS A 349 1.46 -16.07 31.97
N ARG A 350 0.30 -15.47 32.27
CA ARG A 350 0.09 -14.78 33.57
C ARG A 350 0.20 -15.72 34.78
N LYS A 351 0.06 -17.04 34.57
CA LYS A 351 0.25 -18.08 35.61
C LYS A 351 1.70 -18.46 35.88
N GLN A 352 2.63 -18.33 34.93
CA GLN A 352 4.03 -18.74 35.15
C GLN A 352 4.82 -17.70 35.97
N ALA A 353 4.55 -16.40 35.80
CA ALA A 353 5.22 -15.35 36.58
C ALA A 353 4.80 -15.31 38.07
N LYS A 354 3.64 -15.90 38.42
CA LYS A 354 3.19 -16.02 39.83
C LYS A 354 3.76 -17.24 40.56
N SER A 355 4.41 -18.18 39.87
CA SER A 355 4.97 -19.40 40.48
C SER A 355 6.45 -19.30 40.83
N SER A 356 7.15 -18.25 40.37
CA SER A 356 8.58 -18.03 40.63
C SER A 356 8.84 -16.92 41.66
N SER A 357 7.83 -16.59 42.48
CA SER A 357 7.89 -15.61 43.57
C SER A 357 7.39 -16.19 44.89
N ILE A 358 7.80 -17.42 45.20
CA ILE A 358 7.73 -18.02 46.54
C ILE A 358 9.12 -18.55 46.89
#